data_AF-A0A147JSN2-F1
#
_entry.id   AF-A0A147JSN2-F1
#
_cell.length_a   1.000
_cell.length_b   1.000
_cell.length_c   1.000
_cell.angle_alpha   90.00
_cell.angle_beta   90.00
_cell.angle_gamma   90.00
#
_symmetry.space_group_name_H-M   'P 1'
#
loop_
_entity.id
_entity.type
_entity.pdbx_description
1 polymer ?
#
loop_
_entity_poly.entity_id
_entity_poly.type
_entity_poly.pdbx_seq_one_letter_code
_entity_poly.pdbx_strand_id
1 'polypeptide(L)' 'MKAKLLKSHEDARAGSSLVCSDCGNGLLMEDNGKKWNKCEFCGDPICIDCSHYVGAEIKNLWKDFISIRRVCRRCVIKF' A
#
# COMPACT_ATOMS: atom_id res chain seq x y z
N MET A 1 -17.60 -34.01 -16.39
CA MET A 1 -17.10 -33.46 -15.10
C MET A 1 -16.15 -32.32 -15.43
N LYS A 2 -16.35 -31.15 -14.80
CA LYS A 2 -15.83 -29.85 -15.24
C LYS A 2 -14.31 -29.72 -14.99
N ALA A 3 -13.51 -29.67 -16.05
CA ALA A 3 -12.13 -29.19 -15.96
C ALA A 3 -12.16 -27.65 -15.90
N LYS A 4 -11.71 -27.10 -14.77
CA LYS A 4 -11.62 -25.66 -14.49
C LYS A 4 -10.81 -24.98 -15.60
N LEU A 5 -11.45 -24.03 -16.30
CA LEU A 5 -10.75 -23.02 -17.09
C LEU A 5 -9.69 -22.36 -16.20
N LEU A 6 -8.41 -22.60 -16.49
CA LEU A 6 -7.35 -21.65 -16.15
C LEU A 6 -7.60 -20.41 -16.99
N LYS A 7 -8.30 -19.42 -16.40
CA LYS A 7 -8.30 -18.07 -16.95
C LYS A 7 -6.95 -17.45 -16.59
N SER A 8 -6.05 -17.51 -17.56
CA SER A 8 -5.00 -16.53 -17.80
C SER A 8 -5.58 -15.12 -17.68
N HIS A 9 -5.45 -14.49 -16.51
CA HIS A 9 -5.65 -13.05 -16.37
C HIS A 9 -4.34 -12.36 -16.71
N GLU A 10 -4.10 -12.29 -18.01
CA GLU A 10 -3.08 -11.45 -18.62
C GLU A 10 -3.81 -10.22 -19.17
N ASP A 11 -4.27 -9.36 -18.26
CA ASP A 11 -4.83 -8.06 -18.60
C ASP A 11 -3.74 -7.01 -18.45
N ALA A 12 -2.82 -7.02 -19.41
CA ALA A 12 -1.90 -5.94 -19.69
C ALA A 12 -2.68 -4.69 -20.11
N ARG A 13 -3.13 -3.88 -19.15
CA ARG A 13 -3.48 -2.48 -19.39
C ARG A 13 -2.26 -1.62 -19.12
N ALA A 14 -1.52 -1.34 -20.19
CA ALA A 14 -0.45 -0.36 -20.23
C ALA A 14 -0.97 1.01 -19.78
N GLY A 15 -0.59 1.40 -18.56
CA GLY A 15 -0.91 2.69 -17.96
C GLY A 15 0.00 2.94 -16.76
N SER A 16 1.30 3.08 -17.02
CA SER A 16 2.41 3.18 -16.04
C SER A 16 2.55 1.94 -15.14
N SER A 17 3.71 1.29 -15.16
CA SER A 17 4.01 0.08 -14.38
C SER A 17 4.16 0.41 -12.89
N LEU A 18 3.07 0.82 -12.25
CA LEU A 18 3.05 1.05 -10.83
C LEU A 18 2.97 -0.32 -10.13
N VAL A 19 3.96 -0.62 -9.30
CA VAL A 19 4.07 -1.89 -8.58
C VAL A 19 4.22 -1.63 -7.10
N CYS A 20 3.72 -2.54 -6.27
CA CYS A 20 3.93 -2.46 -4.83
C CYS A 20 5.43 -2.56 -4.50
N SER A 21 5.94 -1.61 -3.70
CA SER A 21 7.35 -1.57 -3.30
C SER A 21 7.80 -2.75 -2.43
N ASP A 22 6.88 -3.45 -1.76
CA ASP A 22 7.21 -4.57 -0.87
C ASP A 22 7.03 -5.94 -1.52
N CYS A 23 5.98 -6.14 -2.34
CA CYS A 23 5.67 -7.45 -2.94
C CYS A 23 5.76 -7.51 -4.46
N GLY A 24 5.91 -6.37 -5.15
CA GLY A 24 6.00 -6.31 -6.61
C GLY A 24 4.68 -6.48 -7.37
N ASN A 25 3.55 -6.67 -6.69
CA ASN A 25 2.23 -6.78 -7.34
C ASN A 25 1.91 -5.53 -8.17
N GLY A 26 1.37 -5.73 -9.37
CA GLY A 26 0.89 -4.64 -10.22
C GLY A 26 -0.26 -3.88 -9.58
N LEU A 27 -0.21 -2.55 -9.66
CA LEU A 27 -1.17 -1.63 -9.06
C LEU A 27 -1.89 -0.84 -10.15
N LEU A 28 -3.21 -0.91 -10.15
CA LEU A 28 -4.03 -0.15 -11.09
C LEU A 28 -4.28 1.26 -10.55
N MET A 29 -4.06 2.29 -11.35
CA MET A 29 -4.24 3.69 -10.92
C MET A 29 -5.65 3.99 -10.40
N GLU A 30 -6.67 3.33 -10.95
CA GLU A 30 -8.07 3.40 -10.52
C GLU A 30 -8.34 2.87 -9.10
N ASP A 31 -7.43 2.03 -8.59
CA ASP A 31 -7.52 1.43 -7.25
C ASP A 31 -6.78 2.24 -6.18
N ASN A 32 -6.20 3.39 -6.53
CA ASN A 32 -5.53 4.28 -5.58
C ASN A 32 -6.50 4.73 -4.47
N GLY A 33 -6.05 4.66 -3.22
CA GLY A 33 -6.83 4.96 -2.03
C GLY A 33 -7.76 3.82 -1.58
N LYS A 34 -7.95 2.77 -2.40
CA LYS A 34 -8.78 1.60 -2.08
C LYS A 34 -7.92 0.37 -1.82
N LYS A 35 -7.18 -0.10 -2.83
CA LYS A 35 -6.37 -1.32 -2.75
C LYS A 35 -4.87 -1.05 -2.61
N TRP A 36 -4.44 0.18 -2.85
CA TRP A 36 -3.08 0.61 -2.63
C TRP A 36 -3.04 2.12 -2.33
N ASN A 37 -1.96 2.57 -1.70
CA ASN A 37 -1.67 3.99 -1.51
C ASN A 37 -0.15 4.17 -1.36
N LYS A 38 0.32 5.41 -1.25
CA LYS A 38 1.73 5.72 -1.03
C LYS A 38 2.11 5.58 0.45
N CYS A 39 3.37 5.24 0.68
CA CYS A 39 4.02 5.42 1.97
C CYS A 39 4.03 6.90 2.34
N GLU A 40 3.56 7.26 3.53
CA GLU A 40 3.59 8.65 3.98
C GLU A 40 5.01 9.14 4.32
N PHE A 41 5.99 8.24 4.42
CA PHE A 41 7.39 8.58 4.71
C PHE A 41 8.27 8.63 3.45
N CYS A 42 8.26 7.59 2.61
CA CYS A 42 9.11 7.55 1.40
C CYS A 42 8.37 7.86 0.09
N GLY A 43 7.04 7.91 0.09
CA GLY A 43 6.23 8.17 -1.11
C GLY A 43 6.04 6.97 -2.04
N ASP A 44 6.67 5.82 -1.76
CA ASP A 44 6.56 4.64 -2.61
C ASP A 44 5.16 4.01 -2.55
N PRO A 45 4.65 3.46 -3.66
CA PRO A 45 3.36 2.78 -3.67
C PRO A 45 3.41 1.45 -2.89
N ILE A 46 2.34 1.16 -2.15
CA ILE A 46 2.19 -0.04 -1.31
C ILE A 46 0.76 -0.55 -1.44
N CYS A 47 0.59 -1.84 -1.71
CA CYS A 47 -0.74 -2.47 -1.65
C CYS A 47 -1.28 -2.51 -0.22
N ILE A 48 -2.59 -2.69 -0.08
CA ILE A 48 -3.27 -2.76 1.22
C ILE A 48 -2.71 -3.89 2.09
N ASP A 49 -2.34 -5.02 1.49
CA ASP A 49 -1.83 -6.20 2.21
C ASP A 49 -0.41 -5.99 2.76
N CYS A 50 0.38 -5.12 2.12
CA CYS A 50 1.73 -4.75 2.57
C CYS A 50 1.75 -3.43 3.35
N SER A 51 0.59 -2.79 3.54
CA SER A 51 0.51 -1.52 4.26
C SER A 51 0.70 -1.77 5.76
N HIS A 52 1.71 -1.11 6.34
CA HIS A 52 1.91 -1.04 7.78
C HIS A 52 1.43 0.33 8.30
N TYR A 53 1.19 0.43 9.61
CA TYR A 53 0.77 1.68 10.24
C TYR A 53 1.67 1.99 11.43
N VAL A 54 2.13 3.23 11.49
CA VAL A 54 2.88 3.76 12.63
C VAL A 54 2.01 4.81 13.30
N GLY A 55 1.72 4.59 14.58
CA GLY A 55 1.10 5.58 15.44
C GLY A 55 2.18 6.40 16.14
N ALA A 56 2.08 7.72 16.08
CA ALA A 56 2.86 8.63 16.91
C ALA A 56 1.93 9.47 17.77
N GLU A 57 2.18 9.50 19.07
CA GLU A 57 1.54 10.46 19.96
C GLU A 57 2.26 11.81 19.80
N ILE A 58 1.54 12.80 19.28
CA ILE A 58 2.06 14.15 19.13
C ILE A 58 1.57 14.97 20.31
N LYS A 59 2.53 15.36 21.15
CA LYS A 59 2.29 16.27 22.27
C LYS A 59 2.33 17.70 21.76
N ASN A 60 1.25 18.44 21.99
CA ASN A 60 1.08 19.79 21.44
C ASN A 60 0.65 20.75 22.54
N LEU A 61 0.86 22.06 22.33
CA LEU A 61 0.52 23.08 23.34
C LEU A 61 -0.95 23.04 23.77
N TRP A 62 -1.85 22.71 22.84
CA TRP A 62 -3.30 22.81 23.07
C TRP A 62 -3.96 21.47 23.36
N LYS A 63 -3.57 20.44 22.60
CA LYS A 63 -4.15 19.11 22.71
C LYS A 63 -3.23 18.08 22.10
N ASP A 64 -3.04 17.00 22.84
CA ASP A 64 -2.33 15.82 22.37
C ASP A 64 -3.22 15.01 21.43
N PHE A 65 -2.62 14.46 20.38
CA PHE A 65 -3.35 13.62 19.44
C PHE A 65 -2.46 12.51 18.89
N ILE A 66 -3.11 11.41 18.50
CA ILE A 66 -2.44 10.30 17.85
C ILE A 66 -2.50 10.52 16.34
N SER A 67 -1.33 10.59 15.70
CA SER A 67 -1.21 10.58 14.25
C SER A 67 -0.91 9.16 13.79
N ILE A 68 -1.81 8.60 12.98
CA ILE A 68 -1.61 7.29 12.36
C ILE A 68 -1.17 7.53 10.92
N ARG A 69 0.01 6.99 10.56
CA ARG A 69 0.62 7.15 9.25
C ARG A 69 0.80 5.79 8.58
N ARG A 70 0.38 5.66 7.32
CA ARG A 70 0.60 4.44 6.52
C ARG A 70 2.05 4.40 6.00
N VAL A 71 2.74 3.28 6.20
CA VAL A 71 4.14 3.10 5.82
C VAL A 71 4.41 1.75 5.15
N CYS A 72 5.53 1.64 4.42
CA CYS A 72 6.00 0.37 3.85
C CYS A 72 6.77 -0.43 4.90
N ARG A 73 7.08 -1.70 4.60
CA ARG A 73 7.89 -2.57 5.47
C ARG A 73 9.27 -2.01 5.78
N ARG A 74 9.84 -1.21 4.90
CA ARG A 74 11.15 -0.56 5.13
C ARG A 74 11.07 0.60 6.11
N CYS A 75 9.94 1.31 6.14
CA CYS A 75 9.73 2.50 6.97
C CYS A 75 8.99 2.21 8.29
N VAL A 76 8.54 0.96 8.51
CA VAL A 76 7.95 0.58 9.79
C VAL A 76 9.04 0.52 10.87
N ILE A 77 8.78 1.15 12.01
CA ILE A 77 9.65 1.08 13.19
C ILE A 77 9.54 -0.34 13.77
N LYS A 78 10.68 -1.03 13.91
CA LYS A 78 10.77 -2.33 14.56
C LYS A 78 11.30 -2.13 15.97
N PHE A 79 10.64 -2.75 16.95
CA PHE A 79 11.09 -2.80 18.35
C PHE A 79 11.77 -4.13 18.62
#